data_AF-A0A1F5TNK9-F1
#
_entry.id   AF-A0A1F5TNK9-F1
#
_cell.length_a   1.000
_cell.length_b   1.000
_cell.length_c   1.000
_cell.angle_alpha   90.00
_cell.angle_beta   90.00
_cell.angle_gamma   90.00
#
_symmetry.space_group_name_H-M   'P 1'
#
loop_
_entity.id
_entity.type
_entity.pdbx_description
1 polymer ?
#
loop_
_entity_poly.entity_id
_entity_poly.type
_entity_poly.pdbx_seq_one_letter_code
_entity_poly.pdbx_strand_id
1 'polypeptide(L)'
;MSHNKNLDVLLGNLRGLAESAEKEDHFKPVFDKLREFISNSGPIKYNHGGKWMTSGVFFVIGAIYTWLFFTSYELQRQLDWIGFVLLAVFWVVTCIPLFMIAGKNGEISGISNLIFEKDILFDNKLEFVNISDKEKSLYQQFKQAFGEFRGRGDEQRKITRLVRGRHVGKEVQFDYEYYVFHYVEVYYVPVTRKVGNSTITTMERRTRTCYRYGLNTDFDHKKGVAVVSGGGSYKYPHEWTTESQKFNKTFSVYTQDQMVAAKFLPPTVVLAFEEIDSYFSGLNLEVNKDGRMNIGFSNSDVLELERQHSIADPDAFKKEIESFLELPKLNMLLEFIETLHKYNDSNF
;
A
#
# COMPACT_ATOMS: atom_id res chain seq x y z
N MET A 1 -15.68 36.31 -3.54
CA MET A 1 -14.99 35.39 -2.61
C MET A 1 -13.56 35.19 -3.11
N SER A 2 -12.58 34.97 -2.22
CA SER A 2 -11.20 34.66 -2.62
C SER A 2 -11.17 33.33 -3.39
N HIS A 3 -10.45 33.27 -4.52
CA HIS A 3 -10.31 32.09 -5.39
C HIS A 3 -10.03 30.80 -4.60
N ASN A 4 -9.13 30.86 -3.61
CA ASN A 4 -8.78 29.71 -2.77
C ASN A 4 -9.97 29.17 -1.96
N LYS A 5 -10.88 30.05 -1.49
CA LYS A 5 -12.08 29.64 -0.76
C LYS A 5 -13.07 28.92 -1.68
N ASN A 6 -13.22 29.39 -2.92
CA ASN A 6 -14.06 28.71 -3.90
C ASN A 6 -13.47 27.34 -4.26
N LEU A 7 -12.14 27.25 -4.38
CA LEU A 7 -11.44 25.99 -4.64
C LEU A 7 -11.63 25.00 -3.49
N ASP A 8 -11.50 25.43 -2.23
CA ASP A 8 -11.75 24.57 -1.05
C ASP A 8 -13.17 23.98 -1.07
N VAL A 9 -14.18 24.79 -1.42
CA VAL A 9 -15.58 24.34 -1.55
C VAL A 9 -15.74 23.35 -2.71
N LEU A 10 -15.11 23.61 -3.85
CA LEU A 10 -15.11 22.68 -4.98
C LEU A 10 -14.51 21.34 -4.56
N LEU A 11 -13.30 21.33 -3.98
CA LEU A 11 -12.59 20.12 -3.59
C LEU A 11 -13.40 19.30 -2.56
N GLY A 12 -14.03 19.95 -1.58
CA GLY A 12 -14.94 19.27 -0.64
C GLY A 12 -16.12 18.59 -1.35
N ASN A 13 -16.75 19.28 -2.31
CA ASN A 13 -17.84 18.72 -3.10
C ASN A 13 -17.38 17.56 -4.00
N LEU A 14 -16.22 17.68 -4.64
CA LEU A 14 -15.65 16.65 -5.50
C LEU A 14 -15.29 15.40 -4.70
N ARG A 15 -14.73 15.58 -3.50
CA ARG A 15 -14.45 14.48 -2.58
C ARG A 15 -15.73 13.71 -2.22
N GLY A 16 -16.80 14.41 -1.84
CA GLY A 16 -18.08 13.76 -1.54
C GLY A 16 -18.64 12.99 -2.74
N LEU A 17 -18.58 13.58 -3.95
CA LEU A 17 -19.00 12.90 -5.18
C LEU A 17 -18.16 11.65 -5.45
N ALA A 18 -16.83 11.76 -5.39
CA ALA A 18 -15.92 10.65 -5.60
C ALA A 18 -16.13 9.54 -4.56
N GLU A 19 -16.29 9.88 -3.27
CA GLU A 19 -16.57 8.92 -2.20
C GLU A 19 -17.91 8.20 -2.41
N SER A 20 -18.93 8.88 -2.95
CA SER A 20 -20.25 8.30 -3.27
C SER A 20 -20.34 7.55 -4.60
N ALA A 21 -19.31 7.64 -5.46
CA ALA A 21 -19.31 6.96 -6.75
C ALA A 21 -19.33 5.44 -6.57
N GLU A 22 -20.25 4.76 -7.27
CA GLU A 22 -20.38 3.29 -7.27
C GLU A 22 -19.99 2.70 -8.63
N LYS A 23 -19.89 3.54 -9.66
CA LYS A 23 -19.55 3.18 -11.05
C LYS A 23 -18.82 4.34 -11.71
N GLU A 24 -18.09 4.04 -12.78
CA GLU A 24 -17.35 5.01 -13.59
C GLU A 24 -18.23 6.17 -14.11
N ASP A 25 -19.45 5.87 -14.57
CA ASP A 25 -20.42 6.88 -15.02
C ASP A 25 -20.71 7.98 -13.97
N HIS A 26 -20.55 7.66 -12.68
CA HIS A 26 -20.77 8.61 -11.59
C HIS A 26 -19.63 9.66 -11.48
N PHE A 27 -18.54 9.53 -12.25
CA PHE A 27 -17.50 10.55 -12.35
C PHE A 27 -17.83 11.65 -13.37
N LYS A 28 -18.81 11.47 -14.26
CA LYS A 28 -19.17 12.51 -15.23
C LYS A 28 -19.52 13.87 -14.56
N PRO A 29 -20.33 13.93 -13.49
CA PRO A 29 -20.60 15.17 -12.76
C PRO A 29 -19.35 15.80 -12.11
N VAL A 30 -18.32 15.01 -11.80
CA VAL A 30 -17.04 15.53 -11.27
C VAL A 30 -16.35 16.37 -12.34
N PHE A 31 -16.22 15.83 -13.56
CA PHE A 31 -15.59 16.54 -14.68
C PHE A 31 -16.40 17.76 -15.16
N ASP A 32 -17.73 17.68 -15.13
CA ASP A 32 -18.58 18.83 -15.46
C ASP A 32 -18.38 19.99 -14.47
N LYS A 33 -18.33 19.70 -13.16
CA LYS A 33 -18.03 20.71 -12.14
C LYS A 33 -16.62 21.28 -12.24
N LEU A 34 -15.63 20.44 -12.59
CA LEU A 34 -14.25 20.89 -12.81
C LEU A 34 -14.18 21.91 -13.96
N ARG A 35 -14.85 21.63 -15.09
CA ARG A 35 -14.92 22.54 -16.24
C ARG A 35 -15.68 23.83 -15.93
N GLU A 36 -16.82 23.72 -15.24
CA GLU A 36 -17.59 24.89 -14.80
C GLU A 36 -16.74 25.81 -13.92
N PHE A 37 -15.97 25.24 -12.98
CA PHE A 37 -15.06 26.01 -12.14
C PHE A 37 -13.98 26.72 -12.95
N ILE A 38 -13.35 26.04 -13.93
CA ILE A 38 -12.33 26.65 -14.79
C ILE A 38 -12.90 27.84 -15.55
N SER A 39 -14.10 27.69 -16.13
CA SER A 39 -14.78 28.76 -16.88
C SER A 39 -15.13 29.96 -16.00
N ASN A 40 -15.55 29.74 -14.75
CA ASN A 40 -16.10 30.79 -13.89
C ASN A 40 -15.09 31.40 -12.90
N SER A 41 -14.09 30.63 -12.46
CA SER A 41 -13.21 30.97 -11.33
C SER A 41 -11.72 30.85 -11.65
N GLY A 42 -11.35 30.32 -12.82
CA GLY A 42 -9.95 30.17 -13.26
C GLY A 42 -9.33 28.81 -12.93
N PRO A 43 -8.00 28.67 -13.02
CA PRO A 43 -7.32 27.38 -12.96
C PRO A 43 -7.50 26.69 -11.61
N ILE A 44 -7.47 25.36 -11.60
CA ILE A 44 -7.58 24.53 -10.39
C ILE A 44 -6.20 24.45 -9.73
N LYS A 45 -5.78 25.58 -9.16
CA LYS A 45 -4.49 25.73 -8.49
C LYS A 45 -4.61 26.80 -7.43
N TYR A 46 -4.19 26.48 -6.21
CA TYR A 46 -4.16 27.47 -5.15
C TYR A 46 -3.24 28.65 -5.48
N ASN A 47 -3.75 29.85 -5.29
CA ASN A 47 -2.92 31.05 -5.35
C ASN A 47 -2.20 31.23 -4.01
N HIS A 48 -0.88 31.05 -4.05
CA HIS A 48 0.00 31.17 -2.90
C HIS A 48 0.94 32.39 -2.97
N GLY A 49 0.68 33.36 -3.85
CA GLY A 49 1.58 34.50 -4.10
C GLY A 49 2.04 35.21 -2.83
N GLY A 50 1.09 35.51 -1.91
CA GLY A 50 1.42 36.13 -0.63
C GLY A 50 2.29 35.24 0.28
N LYS A 51 2.05 33.92 0.29
CA LYS A 51 2.81 32.96 1.13
C LYS A 51 4.24 32.76 0.61
N TRP A 52 4.40 32.69 -0.72
CA TRP A 52 5.72 32.64 -1.35
C TRP A 52 6.52 33.91 -1.09
N MET A 53 5.88 35.08 -1.19
CA MET A 53 6.52 36.36 -0.90
C MET A 53 6.97 36.43 0.56
N THR A 54 6.11 36.04 1.52
CA THR A 54 6.50 36.01 2.94
C THR A 54 7.65 35.05 3.20
N SER A 55 7.59 33.81 2.70
CA SER A 55 8.68 32.84 2.89
C SER A 55 9.98 33.33 2.24
N GLY A 56 9.92 33.94 1.05
CA GLY A 56 11.09 34.49 0.38
C GLY A 56 11.74 35.63 1.17
N VAL A 57 10.95 36.59 1.67
CA VAL A 57 11.45 37.72 2.47
C VAL A 57 12.09 37.23 3.77
N PHE A 58 11.41 36.37 4.53
CA PHE A 58 11.94 35.86 5.80
C PHE A 58 13.15 34.93 5.60
N PHE A 59 13.21 34.19 4.49
CA PHE A 59 14.38 33.41 4.13
C PHE A 59 15.61 34.30 3.90
N VAL A 60 15.47 35.37 3.11
CA VAL A 60 16.59 36.29 2.82
C VAL A 60 17.05 37.00 4.10
N ILE A 61 16.12 37.53 4.90
CA ILE A 61 16.46 38.18 6.17
C ILE A 61 17.12 37.18 7.13
N GLY A 62 16.55 35.98 7.26
CA GLY A 62 17.10 34.91 8.09
C GLY A 62 18.50 34.49 7.65
N ALA A 63 18.74 34.38 6.34
CA ALA A 63 20.06 34.04 5.80
C ALA A 63 21.10 35.15 6.06
N ILE A 64 20.75 36.42 5.84
CA ILE A 64 21.62 37.56 6.15
C ILE A 64 21.93 37.61 7.65
N TYR A 65 20.91 37.45 8.48
CA TYR A 65 21.07 37.44 9.93
C TYR A 65 21.93 36.27 10.41
N THR A 66 21.73 35.07 9.87
CA THR A 66 22.58 33.89 10.13
C THR A 66 24.03 34.18 9.77
N TRP A 67 24.28 34.72 8.57
CA TRP A 67 25.62 35.06 8.12
C TRP A 67 26.29 36.09 9.04
N LEU A 68 25.59 37.17 9.41
CA LEU A 68 26.11 38.19 10.31
C LEU A 68 26.36 37.64 11.73
N PHE A 69 25.46 36.82 12.26
CA PHE A 69 25.55 36.25 13.60
C PHE A 69 26.76 35.32 13.76
N PHE A 70 27.08 34.53 12.73
CA PHE A 70 28.23 33.61 12.78
C PHE A 70 29.55 34.22 12.32
N THR A 71 29.55 35.37 11.65
CA THR A 71 30.78 36.06 11.22
C THR A 71 31.22 37.16 12.18
N SER A 72 30.28 37.75 12.95
CA SER A 72 30.56 38.83 13.90
C SER A 72 30.57 38.32 15.34
N TYR A 73 31.77 38.18 15.92
CA TYR A 73 31.96 37.82 17.32
C TYR A 73 31.25 38.79 18.29
N GLU A 74 31.26 40.09 17.98
CA GLU A 74 30.59 41.10 18.81
C GLU A 74 29.06 40.95 18.80
N LEU A 75 28.47 40.66 17.64
CA LEU A 75 27.03 40.45 17.53
C LEU A 75 26.60 39.19 18.29
N GLN A 76 27.39 38.12 18.19
CA GLN A 76 27.17 36.88 18.94
C GLN A 76 27.26 37.12 20.45
N ARG A 77 28.25 37.89 20.91
CA ARG A 77 28.44 38.20 22.34
C ARG A 77 27.33 39.09 22.90
N GLN A 78 26.85 40.07 22.11
CA GLN A 78 25.79 40.99 22.55
C GLN A 78 24.41 40.32 22.62
N LEU A 79 24.09 39.46 21.67
CA LEU A 79 22.78 38.81 21.58
C LEU A 79 22.72 37.47 22.33
N ASP A 80 23.85 36.80 22.53
CA ASP A 80 23.96 35.52 23.26
C ASP A 80 22.85 34.53 22.86
N TRP A 81 22.12 33.96 23.82
CA TRP A 81 21.02 33.01 23.57
C TRP A 81 19.83 33.63 22.82
N ILE A 82 19.58 34.94 22.95
CA ILE A 82 18.51 35.65 22.22
C ILE A 82 18.77 35.59 20.72
N GLY A 83 20.05 35.62 20.33
CA GLY A 83 20.45 35.52 18.93
C GLY A 83 19.98 34.22 18.27
N PHE A 84 20.08 33.10 18.99
CA PHE A 84 19.60 31.80 18.56
C PHE A 84 18.07 31.72 18.53
N VAL A 85 17.37 32.37 19.45
CA VAL A 85 15.89 32.45 19.42
C VAL A 85 15.42 33.20 18.17
N LEU A 86 16.07 34.31 17.84
CA LEU A 86 15.75 35.07 16.61
C LEU A 86 15.99 34.23 15.35
N LEU A 87 17.10 33.46 15.30
CA LEU A 87 17.35 32.51 14.22
C LEU A 87 16.21 31.50 14.09
N ALA A 88 15.80 30.88 15.20
CA ALA A 88 14.71 29.91 15.20
C ALA A 88 13.40 30.53 14.69
N VAL A 89 13.08 31.76 15.11
CA VAL A 89 11.87 32.48 14.64
C VAL A 89 11.90 32.71 13.13
N PHE A 90 13.03 33.18 12.56
CA PHE A 90 13.15 33.38 11.11
C PHE A 90 12.89 32.09 10.32
N TRP A 91 13.45 30.98 10.78
CA TRP A 91 13.26 29.68 10.13
C TRP A 91 11.84 29.15 10.30
N VAL A 92 11.24 29.27 11.49
CA VAL A 92 9.85 28.86 11.74
C VAL A 92 8.87 29.65 10.87
N VAL A 93 9.03 30.97 10.80
CA VAL A 93 8.17 31.85 9.97
C VAL A 93 8.34 31.56 8.48
N THR A 94 9.53 31.12 8.04
CA THR A 94 9.77 30.68 6.66
C THR A 94 9.12 29.33 6.36
N CYS A 95 9.21 28.37 7.28
CA CYS A 95 8.73 27.00 7.09
C CYS A 95 7.20 26.88 7.17
N ILE A 96 6.52 27.61 8.06
CA ILE A 96 5.07 27.49 8.25
C ILE A 96 4.29 27.71 6.93
N PRO A 97 4.50 28.78 6.15
CA PRO A 97 3.78 28.98 4.89
C PRO A 97 4.10 27.90 3.85
N LEU A 98 5.33 27.37 3.81
CA LEU A 98 5.71 26.27 2.92
C LEU A 98 4.94 24.98 3.26
N PHE A 99 4.82 24.65 4.54
CA PHE A 99 3.98 23.52 4.98
C PHE A 99 2.51 23.71 4.60
N MET A 100 1.98 24.93 4.72
CA MET A 100 0.61 25.21 4.29
C MET A 100 0.41 25.09 2.77
N ILE A 101 1.41 25.47 1.96
CA ILE A 101 1.39 25.30 0.50
C ILE A 101 1.40 23.81 0.15
N ALA A 102 2.30 23.05 0.78
CA ALA A 102 2.41 21.61 0.57
C ALA A 102 1.10 20.88 0.92
N GLY A 103 0.50 21.20 2.08
CA GLY A 103 -0.78 20.62 2.49
C GLY A 103 -1.91 20.91 1.51
N LYS A 104 -2.03 22.16 1.04
CA LYS A 104 -3.09 22.55 0.09
C LYS A 104 -2.92 21.94 -1.31
N ASN A 105 -1.70 21.86 -1.81
CA ASN A 105 -1.45 21.13 -3.06
C ASN A 105 -1.70 19.62 -2.89
N GLY A 106 -1.47 19.09 -1.70
CA GLY A 106 -1.80 17.71 -1.33
C GLY A 106 -3.29 17.38 -1.43
N GLU A 107 -4.19 18.34 -1.16
CA GLU A 107 -5.64 18.13 -1.28
C GLU A 107 -6.07 17.83 -2.73
N ILE A 108 -5.52 18.56 -3.72
CA ILE A 108 -5.78 18.34 -5.14
C ILE A 108 -5.30 16.95 -5.57
N SER A 109 -4.07 16.59 -5.17
CA SER A 109 -3.52 15.26 -5.46
C SER A 109 -4.30 14.15 -4.76
N GLY A 110 -4.77 14.38 -3.54
CA GLY A 110 -5.55 13.42 -2.76
C GLY A 110 -6.88 13.08 -3.43
N ILE A 111 -7.60 14.08 -3.94
CA ILE A 111 -8.84 13.85 -4.69
C ILE A 111 -8.57 13.18 -6.03
N SER A 112 -7.51 13.57 -6.73
CA SER A 112 -7.11 12.91 -7.98
C SER A 112 -6.79 11.43 -7.76
N ASN A 113 -6.06 11.11 -6.70
CA ASN A 113 -5.73 9.73 -6.33
C ASN A 113 -6.98 8.95 -5.92
N LEU A 114 -7.91 9.58 -5.17
CA LEU A 114 -9.17 8.93 -4.80
C LEU A 114 -10.02 8.53 -6.02
N ILE A 115 -10.15 9.44 -6.99
CA ILE A 115 -10.90 9.17 -8.24
C ILE A 115 -10.21 8.05 -9.01
N PHE A 116 -8.89 8.17 -9.21
CA PHE A 116 -8.09 7.21 -9.96
C PHE A 116 -8.08 5.81 -9.31
N GLU A 117 -7.93 5.71 -7.98
CA GLU A 117 -8.00 4.43 -7.27
C GLU A 117 -9.36 3.76 -7.41
N LYS A 118 -10.46 4.53 -7.36
CA LYS A 118 -11.80 3.98 -7.57
C LYS A 118 -12.01 3.52 -9.01
N ASP A 119 -11.48 4.26 -9.96
CA ASP A 119 -11.55 3.93 -11.38
C ASP A 119 -10.87 2.59 -11.69
N ILE A 120 -9.64 2.41 -11.18
CA ILE A 120 -8.93 1.11 -11.21
C ILE A 120 -9.83 -0.02 -10.69
N LEU A 121 -10.55 0.21 -9.59
CA LEU A 121 -11.44 -0.80 -9.05
C LEU A 121 -12.62 -1.09 -10.00
N PHE A 122 -13.25 -0.07 -10.58
CA PHE A 122 -14.39 -0.23 -11.48
C PHE A 122 -14.01 -0.96 -12.77
N ASP A 123 -12.91 -0.57 -13.41
CA ASP A 123 -12.40 -1.23 -14.63
C ASP A 123 -12.16 -2.73 -14.41
N ASN A 124 -11.56 -3.06 -13.26
CA ASN A 124 -11.22 -4.44 -12.94
C ASN A 124 -12.35 -5.18 -12.20
N LYS A 125 -13.56 -4.60 -12.13
CA LYS A 125 -14.75 -5.17 -11.44
C LYS A 125 -14.46 -5.58 -10.00
N LEU A 126 -13.69 -4.75 -9.32
CA LEU A 126 -13.28 -4.91 -7.94
C LEU A 126 -14.18 -4.09 -7.02
N GLU A 127 -14.54 -4.66 -5.88
CA GLU A 127 -15.37 -4.02 -4.88
C GLU A 127 -14.59 -3.86 -3.57
N PHE A 128 -14.47 -2.62 -3.10
CA PHE A 128 -13.88 -2.37 -1.78
C PHE A 128 -14.82 -2.84 -0.68
N VAL A 129 -14.33 -3.70 0.21
CA VAL A 129 -15.11 -4.16 1.35
C VAL A 129 -14.82 -3.27 2.55
N ASN A 130 -15.85 -2.60 3.06
CA ASN A 130 -15.72 -1.84 4.29
C ASN A 130 -15.53 -2.78 5.49
N ILE A 131 -14.29 -2.84 5.97
CA ILE A 131 -13.87 -3.63 7.13
C ILE A 131 -13.60 -2.79 8.38
N SER A 132 -14.07 -1.53 8.40
CA SER A 132 -13.96 -0.67 9.59
C SER A 132 -14.55 -1.41 10.81
N ASP A 133 -13.81 -1.40 11.92
CA ASP A 133 -14.11 -2.11 13.16
C ASP A 133 -14.03 -3.64 13.11
N LYS A 134 -13.69 -4.23 11.95
CA LYS A 134 -13.53 -5.67 11.73
C LYS A 134 -12.09 -6.08 11.42
N GLU A 135 -11.15 -5.15 11.41
CA GLU A 135 -9.76 -5.38 10.97
C GLU A 135 -9.06 -6.44 11.81
N LYS A 136 -9.27 -6.39 13.13
CA LYS A 136 -8.70 -7.35 14.09
C LYS A 136 -9.43 -8.68 14.08
N SER A 137 -10.76 -8.67 14.00
CA SER A 137 -11.55 -9.91 14.00
C SER A 137 -11.32 -10.71 12.72
N LEU A 138 -11.24 -10.03 11.56
CA LEU A 138 -10.89 -10.63 10.28
C LEU A 138 -9.49 -11.24 10.31
N TYR A 139 -8.50 -10.54 10.89
CA TYR A 139 -7.18 -11.13 11.12
C TYR A 139 -7.26 -12.41 11.96
N GLN A 140 -8.05 -12.44 13.04
CA GLN A 140 -8.20 -13.67 13.84
C GLN A 140 -8.81 -14.81 13.03
N GLN A 141 -9.79 -14.53 12.17
CA GLN A 141 -10.36 -15.53 11.27
C GLN A 141 -9.30 -16.06 10.29
N PHE A 142 -8.54 -15.19 9.65
CA PHE A 142 -7.48 -15.57 8.71
C PHE A 142 -6.36 -16.36 9.39
N LYS A 143 -5.97 -15.98 10.61
CA LYS A 143 -5.00 -16.71 11.45
C LYS A 143 -5.50 -18.09 11.85
N GLN A 144 -6.79 -18.25 12.11
CA GLN A 144 -7.36 -19.56 12.39
C GLN A 144 -7.36 -20.43 11.12
N ALA A 145 -7.64 -19.86 9.96
CA ALA A 145 -7.72 -20.59 8.70
C ALA A 145 -6.34 -20.95 8.10
N PHE A 146 -5.35 -20.07 8.19
CA PHE A 146 -4.09 -20.18 7.44
C PHE A 146 -2.84 -19.96 8.31
N GLY A 147 -1.78 -20.71 7.99
CA GLY A 147 -0.43 -20.57 8.53
C GLY A 147 0.27 -19.28 8.15
N GLU A 148 -0.10 -18.63 7.03
CA GLU A 148 0.49 -17.36 6.58
C GLU A 148 0.40 -16.24 7.63
N PHE A 149 -0.70 -16.21 8.41
CA PHE A 149 -0.91 -15.21 9.46
C PHE A 149 -0.47 -15.69 10.85
N ARG A 150 -0.07 -16.96 10.97
CA ARG A 150 0.45 -17.52 12.22
C ARG A 150 1.95 -17.24 12.28
N GLY A 151 2.42 -16.74 13.41
CA GLY A 151 3.86 -16.48 13.63
C GLY A 151 4.42 -15.22 12.97
N ARG A 152 3.62 -14.48 12.17
CA ARG A 152 4.04 -13.17 11.64
C ARG A 152 3.70 -12.04 12.60
N GLY A 153 4.74 -11.29 13.00
CA GLY A 153 4.64 -10.11 13.84
C GLY A 153 4.28 -10.37 15.31
N ASP A 154 4.70 -9.44 16.16
CA ASP A 154 4.49 -9.48 17.59
C ASP A 154 3.27 -8.63 17.98
N GLU A 155 3.10 -7.49 17.32
CA GLU A 155 2.13 -6.47 17.70
C GLU A 155 1.34 -5.93 16.51
N GLN A 156 0.24 -5.23 16.81
CA GLN A 156 -0.59 -4.47 15.86
C GLN A 156 -1.05 -5.24 14.61
N ARG A 157 -1.25 -6.55 14.75
CA ARG A 157 -1.70 -7.44 13.68
C ARG A 157 -3.16 -7.17 13.31
N LYS A 158 -3.40 -6.76 12.06
CA LYS A 158 -4.74 -6.44 11.53
C LYS A 158 -4.79 -6.49 10.00
N ILE A 159 -5.96 -6.77 9.44
CA ILE A 159 -6.20 -6.60 8.00
C ILE A 159 -6.61 -5.15 7.76
N THR A 160 -5.86 -4.41 6.93
CA THR A 160 -6.08 -2.97 6.72
C THR A 160 -6.85 -2.66 5.45
N ARG A 161 -6.92 -3.61 4.51
CA ARG A 161 -7.66 -3.46 3.26
C ARG A 161 -8.16 -4.82 2.82
N LEU A 162 -9.39 -4.84 2.30
CA LEU A 162 -10.01 -6.02 1.70
C LEU A 162 -10.75 -5.58 0.43
N VAL A 163 -10.49 -6.25 -0.69
CA VAL A 163 -11.10 -5.99 -1.99
C VAL A 163 -11.60 -7.30 -2.53
N ARG A 164 -12.84 -7.33 -3.03
CA ARG A 164 -13.45 -8.50 -3.66
C ARG A 164 -13.39 -8.37 -5.17
N GLY A 165 -13.21 -9.50 -5.84
CA GLY A 165 -13.30 -9.59 -7.27
C GLY A 165 -13.79 -10.95 -7.70
N ARG A 166 -14.13 -11.07 -8.97
CA ARG A 166 -14.49 -12.33 -9.61
C ARG A 166 -13.66 -12.52 -10.85
N HIS A 167 -12.92 -13.63 -10.90
CA HIS A 167 -12.19 -14.04 -12.10
C HIS A 167 -13.13 -14.85 -13.00
N VAL A 168 -13.13 -14.50 -14.29
CA VAL A 168 -13.80 -15.27 -15.33
C VAL A 168 -12.75 -15.65 -16.35
N GLY A 169 -12.10 -16.78 -16.08
CA GLY A 169 -11.08 -17.36 -16.95
C GLY A 169 -11.66 -18.07 -18.17
N LYS A 170 -10.80 -18.78 -18.90
CA LYS A 170 -11.21 -19.57 -20.06
C LYS A 170 -11.96 -20.84 -19.64
N GLU A 171 -11.51 -21.46 -18.56
CA GLU A 171 -11.99 -22.77 -18.10
C GLU A 171 -12.60 -22.71 -16.69
N VAL A 172 -12.16 -21.75 -15.87
CA VAL A 172 -12.55 -21.66 -14.46
C VAL A 172 -13.02 -20.26 -14.11
N GLN A 173 -14.04 -20.18 -13.26
CA GLN A 173 -14.49 -18.95 -12.63
C GLN A 173 -14.41 -19.13 -11.11
N PHE A 174 -13.95 -18.10 -10.41
CA PHE A 174 -13.86 -18.11 -8.96
C PHE A 174 -13.96 -16.69 -8.41
N ASP A 175 -14.54 -16.57 -7.22
CA ASP A 175 -14.53 -15.34 -6.45
C ASP A 175 -13.26 -15.29 -5.59
N TYR A 176 -12.72 -14.09 -5.37
CA TYR A 176 -11.52 -13.90 -4.57
C TYR A 176 -11.59 -12.66 -3.70
N GLU A 177 -10.82 -12.67 -2.61
CA GLU A 177 -10.62 -11.56 -1.69
C GLU A 177 -9.14 -11.20 -1.62
N TYR A 178 -8.77 -10.03 -2.17
CA TYR A 178 -7.47 -9.42 -1.98
C TYR A 178 -7.38 -8.73 -0.63
N TYR A 179 -6.32 -9.00 0.13
CA TYR A 179 -6.11 -8.40 1.44
C TYR A 179 -4.75 -7.71 1.57
N VAL A 180 -4.70 -6.75 2.48
CA VAL A 180 -3.45 -6.19 3.02
C VAL A 180 -3.39 -6.48 4.51
N PHE A 181 -2.38 -7.23 4.93
CA PHE A 181 -2.10 -7.59 6.30
C PHE A 181 -0.98 -6.73 6.87
N HIS A 182 -1.29 -5.95 7.89
CA HIS A 182 -0.35 -5.15 8.66
C HIS A 182 0.09 -5.92 9.91
N TYR A 183 1.38 -5.88 10.22
CA TYR A 183 1.91 -6.31 11.51
C TYR A 183 3.17 -5.53 11.90
N VAL A 184 3.50 -5.55 13.20
CA VAL A 184 4.73 -4.95 13.74
C VAL A 184 5.61 -6.03 14.32
N GLU A 185 6.87 -6.08 13.90
CA GLU A 185 7.92 -6.91 14.48
C GLU A 185 8.68 -6.13 15.55
N VAL A 186 8.93 -6.78 16.68
CA VAL A 186 9.65 -6.21 17.83
C VAL A 186 11.00 -6.92 17.94
N TYR A 187 12.08 -6.16 17.94
CA TYR A 187 13.44 -6.69 18.13
C TYR A 187 14.21 -5.80 19.10
N TYR A 188 15.22 -6.37 19.75
CA TYR A 188 16.01 -5.68 20.77
C TYR A 188 17.44 -5.49 20.28
N VAL A 189 17.93 -4.25 20.32
CA VAL A 189 19.31 -3.92 19.93
C VAL A 189 20.12 -3.52 21.16
N PRO A 190 21.35 -4.04 21.33
CA PRO A 190 22.21 -3.61 22.42
C PRO A 190 22.68 -2.18 22.14
N VAL A 191 22.39 -1.27 23.06
CA VAL A 191 22.84 0.13 23.00
C VAL A 191 23.78 0.36 24.17
N THR A 192 25.02 0.70 23.83
CA THR A 192 26.06 0.99 24.82
C THR A 192 26.17 2.50 25.01
N ARG A 193 26.00 2.97 26.26
CA ARG A 193 26.10 4.39 26.61
C ARG A 193 27.11 4.57 27.73
N LYS A 194 27.93 5.62 27.64
CA LYS A 194 28.77 6.06 28.75
C LYS A 194 27.90 6.83 29.74
N VAL A 195 27.95 6.43 31.00
CA VAL A 195 27.30 7.11 32.12
C VAL A 195 28.39 7.41 33.15
N GLY A 196 28.89 8.65 33.13
CA GLY A 196 30.09 9.03 33.89
C GLY A 196 31.33 8.26 33.41
N ASN A 197 32.06 7.64 34.35
CA ASN A 197 33.23 6.80 34.05
C ASN A 197 32.87 5.34 33.71
N SER A 198 31.59 4.98 33.76
CA SER A 198 31.13 3.61 33.52
C SER A 198 30.49 3.48 32.14
N THR A 199 30.57 2.28 31.57
CA THR A 199 29.89 1.92 30.32
C THR A 199 28.77 0.95 30.65
N ILE A 200 27.54 1.28 30.26
CA ILE A 200 26.36 0.43 30.48
C ILE A 200 25.82 0.02 29.11
N THR A 201 25.62 -1.28 28.92
CA THR A 201 24.92 -1.84 27.77
C THR A 201 23.49 -2.18 28.18
N THR A 202 22.50 -1.57 27.51
CA THR A 202 21.09 -1.87 27.71
C THR A 202 20.48 -2.38 26.41
N MET A 203 19.46 -3.24 26.52
CA MET A 203 18.69 -3.70 25.37
C MET A 203 17.60 -2.67 25.07
N GLU A 204 17.70 -2.00 23.92
CA GLU A 204 16.70 -1.04 23.48
C GLU A 204 15.69 -1.73 22.56
N ARG A 205 14.40 -1.59 22.90
CA ARG A 205 13.30 -2.11 22.09
C ARG A 205 13.15 -1.30 20.82
N ARG A 206 13.18 -1.96 19.67
CA ARG A 206 12.93 -1.39 18.33
C ARG A 206 11.77 -2.12 17.68
N THR A 207 11.10 -1.42 16.78
CA THR A 207 9.94 -1.93 16.06
C THR A 207 10.08 -1.69 14.57
N ARG A 208 9.60 -2.63 13.76
CA ARG A 208 9.50 -2.50 12.31
C ARG A 208 8.06 -2.74 11.88
N THR A 209 7.47 -1.78 11.17
CA THR A 209 6.16 -1.96 10.54
C THR A 209 6.34 -2.75 9.25
N CYS A 210 5.57 -3.81 9.10
CA CYS A 210 5.64 -4.74 7.99
C CYS A 210 4.25 -4.96 7.38
N TYR A 211 4.24 -5.29 6.10
CA TYR A 211 3.03 -5.58 5.34
C TYR A 211 3.18 -6.89 4.58
N ARG A 212 2.07 -7.60 4.43
CA ARG A 212 1.90 -8.74 3.53
C ARG A 212 0.63 -8.55 2.73
N TYR A 213 0.67 -8.99 1.50
CA TYR A 213 -0.40 -8.86 0.52
C TYR A 213 -0.80 -10.25 0.09
N GLY A 214 -2.02 -10.42 -0.41
CA GLY A 214 -2.43 -11.75 -0.84
C GLY A 214 -3.87 -11.85 -1.32
N LEU A 215 -4.19 -13.03 -1.82
CA LEU A 215 -5.53 -13.44 -2.24
C LEU A 215 -6.02 -14.60 -1.38
N ASN A 216 -7.29 -14.55 -1.02
CA ASN A 216 -8.04 -15.71 -0.55
C ASN A 216 -9.09 -16.09 -1.60
N THR A 217 -9.26 -17.38 -1.84
CA THR A 217 -10.32 -17.92 -2.71
C THR A 217 -10.69 -19.32 -2.26
N ASP A 218 -11.81 -19.83 -2.77
CA ASP A 218 -12.21 -21.21 -2.52
C ASP A 218 -11.49 -22.14 -3.51
N PHE A 219 -11.10 -23.32 -3.04
CA PHE A 219 -10.32 -24.30 -3.79
C PHE A 219 -10.74 -25.72 -3.38
N ASP A 220 -11.65 -26.29 -4.15
CA ASP A 220 -12.32 -27.56 -3.81
C ASP A 220 -11.51 -28.82 -4.14
N HIS A 221 -10.32 -28.67 -4.72
CA HIS A 221 -9.52 -29.80 -5.19
C HIS A 221 -8.69 -30.44 -4.07
N LYS A 222 -7.36 -30.26 -4.06
CA LYS A 222 -6.47 -30.86 -3.06
C LYS A 222 -6.39 -29.96 -1.84
N LYS A 223 -6.56 -30.53 -0.64
CA LYS A 223 -6.64 -29.81 0.63
C LYS A 223 -5.49 -30.18 1.56
N GLY A 224 -5.12 -29.26 2.44
CA GLY A 224 -4.10 -29.49 3.47
C GLY A 224 -2.68 -29.56 2.93
N VAL A 225 -2.34 -28.66 2.00
CA VAL A 225 -1.01 -28.51 1.41
C VAL A 225 -0.58 -27.05 1.49
N ALA A 226 0.69 -26.81 1.80
CA ALA A 226 1.30 -25.49 1.79
C ALA A 226 2.64 -25.52 1.05
N VAL A 227 2.84 -24.54 0.17
CA VAL A 227 4.09 -24.28 -0.57
C VAL A 227 4.62 -22.94 -0.10
N VAL A 228 5.79 -22.93 0.52
CA VAL A 228 6.22 -21.80 1.36
C VAL A 228 7.64 -21.40 0.98
N SER A 229 7.84 -20.14 0.59
CA SER A 229 9.18 -19.57 0.37
C SER A 229 9.80 -19.02 1.66
N GLY A 230 8.98 -18.62 2.64
CA GLY A 230 9.48 -18.24 3.96
C GLY A 230 8.46 -17.58 4.89
N GLY A 231 8.80 -17.60 6.18
CA GLY A 231 7.94 -17.09 7.25
C GLY A 231 6.64 -17.87 7.43
N GLY A 232 5.71 -17.32 8.20
CA GLY A 232 4.46 -18.00 8.55
C GLY A 232 4.69 -19.19 9.50
N SER A 233 3.62 -19.91 9.84
CA SER A 233 3.67 -21.11 10.69
C SER A 233 2.63 -22.13 10.20
N TYR A 234 3.10 -23.06 9.39
CA TYR A 234 2.29 -24.10 8.74
C TYR A 234 2.35 -25.39 9.55
N LYS A 235 1.19 -25.85 10.03
CA LYS A 235 1.08 -27.00 10.94
C LYS A 235 0.62 -28.25 10.18
N TYR A 236 1.50 -28.76 9.33
CA TYR A 236 1.30 -30.00 8.60
C TYR A 236 2.34 -31.05 9.05
N PRO A 237 1.95 -32.33 9.15
CA PRO A 237 2.79 -33.39 9.74
C PRO A 237 3.95 -33.83 8.83
N HIS A 238 3.89 -33.58 7.52
CA HIS A 238 4.88 -34.09 6.58
C HIS A 238 5.49 -32.97 5.74
N GLU A 239 6.76 -33.15 5.42
CA GLU A 239 7.45 -32.41 4.37
C GLU A 239 7.50 -33.26 3.09
N TRP A 240 7.51 -32.59 1.94
CA TRP A 240 7.60 -33.21 0.62
C TRP A 240 8.49 -32.37 -0.30
N THR A 241 9.08 -33.01 -1.31
CA THR A 241 9.97 -32.35 -2.28
C THR A 241 9.63 -32.77 -3.69
N THR A 242 9.79 -31.86 -4.65
CA THR A 242 9.66 -32.14 -6.08
C THR A 242 10.95 -32.73 -6.66
N GLU A 243 10.94 -33.11 -7.93
CA GLU A 243 12.18 -33.41 -8.69
C GLU A 243 12.91 -32.13 -9.16
N SER A 244 12.26 -30.95 -9.12
CA SER A 244 12.90 -29.70 -9.54
C SER A 244 13.77 -29.14 -8.43
N GLN A 245 15.09 -29.14 -8.67
CA GLN A 245 16.04 -28.50 -7.76
C GLN A 245 15.80 -26.99 -7.64
N LYS A 246 15.34 -26.32 -8.71
CA LYS A 246 15.07 -24.88 -8.69
C LYS A 246 13.91 -24.58 -7.75
N PHE A 247 12.79 -25.28 -7.91
CA PHE A 247 11.66 -25.18 -7.00
C PHE A 247 12.06 -25.45 -5.54
N ASN A 248 12.73 -26.58 -5.27
CA ASN A 248 13.09 -26.98 -3.90
C ASN A 248 14.11 -26.06 -3.21
N LYS A 249 14.83 -25.21 -3.96
CA LYS A 249 15.72 -24.18 -3.40
C LYS A 249 14.94 -22.97 -2.88
N THR A 250 13.81 -22.67 -3.51
CA THR A 250 12.97 -21.51 -3.15
C THR A 250 11.88 -21.92 -2.18
N PHE A 251 11.22 -23.06 -2.41
CA PHE A 251 10.01 -23.47 -1.71
C PHE A 251 10.21 -24.73 -0.87
N SER A 252 9.66 -24.70 0.34
CA SER A 252 9.41 -25.87 1.16
C SER A 252 7.94 -26.29 1.04
N VAL A 253 7.66 -27.58 0.93
CA VAL A 253 6.29 -28.11 0.83
C VAL A 253 5.92 -28.85 2.10
N TYR A 254 4.85 -28.40 2.74
CA TYR A 254 4.27 -28.99 3.94
C TYR A 254 2.89 -29.57 3.62
N THR A 255 2.58 -30.77 4.07
CA THR A 255 1.34 -31.47 3.67
C THR A 255 0.77 -32.38 4.76
N GLN A 256 -0.56 -32.56 4.75
CA GLN A 256 -1.23 -33.59 5.55
C GLN A 256 -0.87 -35.00 5.11
N ASP A 257 -0.60 -35.18 3.82
CA ASP A 257 -0.31 -36.47 3.21
C ASP A 257 0.59 -36.27 1.97
N GLN A 258 1.64 -37.08 1.83
CA GLN A 258 2.62 -36.92 0.75
C GLN A 258 2.02 -37.19 -0.64
N MET A 259 1.04 -38.08 -0.76
CA MET A 259 0.32 -38.33 -2.01
C MET A 259 -0.52 -37.12 -2.41
N VAL A 260 -1.08 -36.39 -1.44
CA VAL A 260 -1.79 -35.13 -1.71
C VAL A 260 -0.84 -34.08 -2.29
N ALA A 261 0.37 -33.94 -1.74
CA ALA A 261 1.37 -33.01 -2.27
C ALA A 261 1.83 -33.40 -3.69
N ALA A 262 2.11 -34.68 -3.93
CA ALA A 262 2.50 -35.17 -5.25
C ALA A 262 1.43 -34.94 -6.32
N LYS A 263 0.14 -35.09 -5.96
CA LYS A 263 -0.98 -34.77 -6.86
C LYS A 263 -1.24 -33.28 -7.00
N PHE A 264 -0.91 -32.49 -5.97
CA PHE A 264 -1.09 -31.03 -6.02
C PHE A 264 -0.02 -30.34 -6.88
N LEU A 265 1.17 -30.92 -6.93
CA LEU A 265 2.35 -30.38 -7.60
C LEU A 265 2.81 -31.28 -8.76
N PRO A 266 1.96 -31.51 -9.79
CA PRO A 266 2.45 -32.10 -11.03
C PRO A 266 3.49 -31.17 -11.68
N PRO A 267 4.35 -31.66 -12.60
CA PRO A 267 5.43 -30.87 -13.19
C PRO A 267 5.00 -29.51 -13.73
N THR A 268 3.80 -29.40 -14.33
CA THR A 268 3.28 -28.13 -14.86
C THR A 268 3.00 -27.11 -13.76
N VAL A 269 2.48 -27.53 -12.60
CA VAL A 269 2.26 -26.64 -11.46
C VAL A 269 3.58 -26.21 -10.85
N VAL A 270 4.56 -27.12 -10.77
CA VAL A 270 5.93 -26.78 -10.30
C VAL A 270 6.54 -25.69 -11.18
N LEU A 271 6.42 -25.80 -12.51
CA LEU A 271 6.88 -24.78 -13.44
C LEU A 271 6.14 -23.44 -13.24
N ALA A 272 4.81 -23.49 -13.04
CA ALA A 272 4.02 -22.29 -12.79
C ALA A 272 4.48 -21.56 -11.52
N PHE A 273 4.78 -22.28 -10.42
CA PHE A 273 5.36 -21.69 -9.21
C PHE A 273 6.72 -21.03 -9.47
N GLU A 274 7.59 -21.69 -10.23
CA GLU A 274 8.91 -21.14 -10.57
C GLU A 274 8.84 -19.89 -11.45
N GLU A 275 7.82 -19.76 -12.29
CA GLU A 275 7.58 -18.59 -13.13
C GLU A 275 7.05 -17.42 -12.29
N ILE A 276 5.98 -17.65 -11.51
CA ILE A 276 5.35 -16.59 -10.73
C ILE A 276 6.26 -16.05 -9.61
N ASP A 277 7.16 -16.86 -9.05
CA ASP A 277 8.14 -16.43 -8.05
C ASP A 277 9.06 -15.29 -8.56
N SER A 278 9.31 -15.24 -9.87
CA SER A 278 10.10 -14.16 -10.48
C SER A 278 9.41 -12.79 -10.41
N TYR A 279 8.09 -12.76 -10.21
CA TYR A 279 7.29 -11.54 -10.12
C TYR A 279 6.83 -11.22 -8.69
N PHE A 280 6.72 -12.25 -7.83
CA PHE A 280 6.18 -12.13 -6.47
C PHE A 280 7.19 -12.58 -5.42
N SER A 281 7.74 -11.62 -4.69
CA SER A 281 8.70 -11.89 -3.62
C SER A 281 8.05 -12.50 -2.39
N GLY A 282 8.64 -13.60 -1.90
CA GLY A 282 8.18 -14.27 -0.68
C GLY A 282 6.80 -14.91 -0.87
N LEU A 283 6.55 -15.50 -2.04
CA LEU A 283 5.30 -16.18 -2.35
C LEU A 283 5.08 -17.38 -1.43
N ASN A 284 3.93 -17.44 -0.79
CA ASN A 284 3.46 -18.58 -0.03
C ASN A 284 2.07 -18.93 -0.53
N LEU A 285 1.78 -20.22 -0.66
CA LEU A 285 0.45 -20.73 -0.98
C LEU A 285 0.06 -21.77 0.06
N GLU A 286 -1.17 -21.72 0.53
CA GLU A 286 -1.75 -22.76 1.38
C GLU A 286 -3.18 -23.04 0.96
N VAL A 287 -3.48 -24.31 0.71
CA VAL A 287 -4.86 -24.80 0.71
C VAL A 287 -5.11 -25.47 2.04
N ASN A 288 -5.99 -24.87 2.85
CA ASN A 288 -6.30 -25.39 4.18
C ASN A 288 -7.19 -26.65 4.10
N LYS A 289 -7.52 -27.22 5.26
CA LYS A 289 -8.35 -28.45 5.35
C LYS A 289 -9.79 -28.25 4.89
N ASP A 290 -10.29 -27.02 4.92
CA ASP A 290 -11.66 -26.70 4.55
C ASP A 290 -11.82 -26.53 3.02
N GLY A 291 -10.70 -26.43 2.29
CA GLY A 291 -10.72 -26.14 0.85
C GLY A 291 -10.74 -24.65 0.56
N ARG A 292 -10.16 -23.85 1.43
CA ARG A 292 -9.87 -22.45 1.14
C ARG A 292 -8.40 -22.32 0.80
N MET A 293 -8.09 -21.52 -0.21
CA MET A 293 -6.74 -21.22 -0.63
C MET A 293 -6.37 -19.80 -0.22
N ASN A 294 -5.15 -19.64 0.31
CA ASN A 294 -4.50 -18.38 0.55
C ASN A 294 -3.21 -18.33 -0.27
N ILE A 295 -2.98 -17.22 -0.97
CA ILE A 295 -1.70 -16.89 -1.60
C ILE A 295 -1.20 -15.59 -1.00
N GLY A 296 -0.05 -15.61 -0.33
CA GLY A 296 0.56 -14.45 0.32
C GLY A 296 1.90 -14.08 -0.30
N PHE A 297 2.19 -12.78 -0.46
CA PHE A 297 3.43 -12.23 -1.03
C PHE A 297 3.76 -10.85 -0.42
N SER A 298 4.92 -10.30 -0.77
CA SER A 298 5.44 -9.04 -0.16
C SER A 298 5.27 -7.81 -1.05
N ASN A 299 4.81 -7.97 -2.29
CA ASN A 299 4.63 -6.90 -3.27
C ASN A 299 3.39 -6.04 -2.95
N SER A 300 3.56 -4.73 -2.84
CA SER A 300 2.47 -3.78 -2.61
C SER A 300 1.70 -3.38 -3.87
N ASP A 301 2.32 -3.57 -5.03
CA ASP A 301 1.94 -2.94 -6.30
C ASP A 301 0.99 -3.77 -7.16
N VAL A 302 0.28 -4.73 -6.57
CA VAL A 302 -0.65 -5.61 -7.32
C VAL A 302 -1.89 -4.86 -7.79
N LEU A 303 -2.36 -3.91 -6.98
CA LEU A 303 -3.52 -3.05 -7.28
C LEU A 303 -3.12 -1.59 -7.46
N GLU A 304 -1.84 -1.31 -7.74
CA GLU A 304 -1.31 0.06 -7.86
C GLU A 304 -0.92 0.34 -9.31
N LEU A 305 -1.34 1.48 -9.82
CA LEU A 305 -0.90 2.05 -11.08
C LEU A 305 -0.43 3.49 -10.85
N GLU A 306 0.45 3.97 -11.71
CA GLU A 306 0.93 5.35 -11.64
C GLU A 306 0.01 6.29 -12.43
N ARG A 307 -0.68 7.18 -11.72
CA ARG A 307 -1.49 8.25 -12.29
C ARG A 307 -0.63 9.29 -13.02
N GLN A 308 -0.99 9.60 -14.27
CA GLN A 308 -0.28 10.54 -15.13
C GLN A 308 -0.86 11.96 -15.06
N HIS A 309 -2.19 12.09 -15.00
CA HIS A 309 -2.89 13.38 -15.00
C HIS A 309 -3.70 13.59 -13.72
N SER A 310 -4.06 14.83 -13.42
CA SER A 310 -4.78 15.18 -12.18
C SER A 310 -5.99 16.04 -12.49
N ILE A 311 -6.85 16.27 -11.50
CA ILE A 311 -7.98 17.20 -11.63
C ILE A 311 -7.55 18.65 -11.95
N ALA A 312 -6.25 18.98 -11.86
CA ALA A 312 -5.73 20.27 -12.32
C ALA A 312 -5.76 20.41 -13.87
N ASP A 313 -5.79 19.30 -14.60
CA ASP A 313 -6.03 19.22 -16.04
C ASP A 313 -7.21 18.25 -16.30
N PRO A 314 -8.46 18.74 -16.18
CA PRO A 314 -9.64 17.89 -16.19
C PRO A 314 -9.83 17.09 -17.48
N ASP A 315 -9.41 17.62 -18.63
CA ASP A 315 -9.64 16.96 -19.91
C ASP A 315 -8.64 15.82 -20.14
N ALA A 316 -7.38 16.02 -19.78
CA ALA A 316 -6.39 14.94 -19.82
C ALA A 316 -6.72 13.86 -18.78
N PHE A 317 -7.09 14.28 -17.55
CA PHE A 317 -7.46 13.34 -16.50
C PHE A 317 -8.74 12.57 -16.82
N LYS A 318 -9.73 13.19 -17.44
CA LYS A 318 -10.93 12.48 -17.93
C LYS A 318 -10.58 11.41 -18.95
N LYS A 319 -9.68 11.71 -19.91
CA LYS A 319 -9.24 10.72 -20.90
C LYS A 319 -8.49 9.55 -20.28
N GLU A 320 -7.72 9.80 -19.22
CA GLU A 320 -7.04 8.74 -18.47
C GLU A 320 -8.05 7.85 -17.74
N ILE A 321 -9.03 8.46 -17.07
CA ILE A 321 -10.09 7.73 -16.34
C ILE A 321 -11.04 6.97 -17.29
N GLU A 322 -11.32 7.52 -18.48
CA GLU A 322 -12.14 6.84 -19.50
C GLU A 322 -11.35 5.76 -20.27
N SER A 323 -10.07 5.57 -19.96
CA SER A 323 -9.23 4.53 -20.55
C SER A 323 -9.15 3.34 -19.61
N PHE A 324 -9.29 2.13 -20.16
CA PHE A 324 -9.25 0.92 -19.35
C PHE A 324 -7.88 0.73 -18.65
N LEU A 325 -7.89 0.80 -17.32
CA LEU A 325 -6.73 0.67 -16.44
C LEU A 325 -6.51 -0.80 -16.06
N GLU A 326 -5.81 -1.54 -16.93
CA GLU A 326 -5.47 -2.94 -16.67
C GLU A 326 -4.54 -3.09 -15.45
N LEU A 327 -4.72 -4.17 -14.68
CA LEU A 327 -3.83 -4.57 -13.57
C LEU A 327 -3.02 -5.84 -13.93
N PRO A 328 -1.85 -5.71 -14.59
CA PRO A 328 -1.11 -6.87 -15.11
C PRO A 328 -0.68 -7.87 -14.02
N LYS A 329 -0.25 -7.37 -12.85
CA LYS A 329 0.15 -8.23 -11.73
C LYS A 329 -1.02 -8.99 -11.13
N LEU A 330 -2.18 -8.35 -11.02
CA LEU A 330 -3.40 -9.04 -10.59
C LEU A 330 -3.76 -10.14 -11.60
N ASN A 331 -3.78 -9.81 -12.90
CA ASN A 331 -4.11 -10.76 -13.96
C ASN A 331 -3.17 -11.99 -13.94
N MET A 332 -1.86 -11.77 -13.83
CA MET A 332 -0.88 -12.85 -13.71
C MET A 332 -1.13 -13.76 -12.50
N LEU A 333 -1.51 -13.19 -11.36
CA LEU A 333 -1.83 -13.96 -10.16
C LEU A 333 -3.14 -14.75 -10.31
N LEU A 334 -4.15 -14.18 -10.98
CA LEU A 334 -5.41 -14.86 -11.26
C LEU A 334 -5.23 -16.00 -12.28
N GLU A 335 -4.41 -15.80 -13.31
CA GLU A 335 -4.03 -16.83 -14.28
C GLU A 335 -3.25 -17.98 -13.63
N PHE A 336 -2.40 -17.66 -12.64
CA PHE A 336 -1.74 -18.67 -11.82
C PHE A 336 -2.75 -19.49 -11.02
N ILE A 337 -3.74 -18.86 -10.38
CA ILE A 337 -4.81 -19.57 -9.67
C ILE A 337 -5.63 -20.44 -10.63
N GLU A 338 -5.98 -19.93 -11.82
CA GLU A 338 -6.68 -20.70 -12.86
C GLU A 338 -5.87 -21.93 -13.28
N THR A 339 -4.55 -21.77 -13.42
CA THR A 339 -3.62 -22.89 -13.68
C THR A 339 -3.67 -23.94 -12.58
N LEU A 340 -3.70 -23.51 -11.32
CA LEU A 340 -3.83 -24.43 -10.18
C LEU A 340 -5.14 -25.21 -10.22
N HIS A 341 -6.27 -24.54 -10.49
CA HIS A 341 -7.56 -25.23 -10.64
C HIS A 341 -7.53 -26.25 -11.78
N LYS A 342 -7.07 -25.83 -12.97
CA LYS A 342 -7.02 -26.67 -14.17
C LYS A 342 -6.27 -27.99 -13.94
N TYR A 343 -5.08 -27.92 -13.34
CA TYR A 343 -4.23 -29.11 -13.15
C TYR A 343 -4.52 -29.88 -11.85
N ASN A 344 -5.46 -29.42 -11.03
CA ASN A 344 -5.90 -30.13 -9.83
C ASN A 344 -7.34 -30.63 -9.89
N ASP A 345 -8.10 -30.23 -10.90
CA ASP A 345 -9.41 -30.80 -11.17
C ASP A 345 -9.31 -32.31 -11.40
N SER A 346 -10.30 -33.05 -10.94
CA SER A 346 -10.29 -34.51 -10.80
C SER A 346 -10.23 -35.28 -12.13
N ASN A 347 -10.05 -34.55 -13.24
CA ASN A 347 -10.01 -35.04 -14.60
C ASN A 347 -8.57 -35.26 -15.13
N PHE A 348 -7.53 -35.02 -14.32
CA PHE A 348 -6.12 -35.24 -14.65
C PHE A 348 -5.40 -36.19 -13.70
#